data_AF-A0A0Q8MIM8-F1
#
_entry.id   AF-A0A0Q8MIM8-F1
#
_cell.length_a   1.000
_cell.length_b   1.000
_cell.length_c   1.000
_cell.angle_alpha   90.00
_cell.angle_beta   90.00
_cell.angle_gamma   90.00
#
_symmetry.space_group_name_H-M   'P 1'
#
loop_
_entity.id
_entity.type
_entity.pdbx_description
1 polymer ?
#
loop_
_entity_poly.entity_id
_entity_poly.type
_entity_poly.pdbx_seq_one_letter_code
_entity_poly.pdbx_strand_id
1 'polypeptide(L)'
;MTAIDQQWFHERGLLHDARITTVDHDPDQLILGIDDEWSNQNDEKSASRAGIMTFRHAQIVSGELAGLEDGWVSEAYFDAEGRVHLDFCDREPLVIEAQAVEWSSISRG
;
A
#
# COMPACT_ATOMS: atom_id res chain seq x y z
N MET A 1 -9.19 -2.85 11.63
CA MET A 1 -9.13 -2.29 10.27
C MET A 1 -9.39 -0.80 10.35
N THR A 2 -8.57 -0.01 9.67
CA THR A 2 -8.65 1.45 9.62
C THR A 2 -8.89 1.86 8.17
N ALA A 3 -9.92 2.67 7.90
CA ALA A 3 -10.11 3.22 6.56
C ALA A 3 -8.90 4.09 6.19
N ILE A 4 -8.42 3.95 4.95
CA ILE A 4 -7.32 4.74 4.39
C ILE A 4 -7.93 5.87 3.57
N ASP A 5 -7.52 7.09 3.86
CA ASP A 5 -7.82 8.29 3.09
C ASP A 5 -6.52 9.05 2.78
N GLN A 6 -6.65 10.20 2.11
CA GLN A 6 -5.49 11.05 1.78
C GLN A 6 -4.70 11.49 3.03
N GLN A 7 -5.40 11.76 4.13
CA GLN A 7 -4.76 12.15 5.39
C GLN A 7 -3.95 10.99 5.98
N TRP A 8 -4.46 9.76 5.88
CA TRP A 8 -3.76 8.55 6.31
C TRP A 8 -2.41 8.38 5.61
N PHE A 9 -2.37 8.54 4.27
CA PHE A 9 -1.11 8.47 3.51
C PHE A 9 -0.14 9.58 3.92
N HIS A 10 -0.64 10.80 4.11
CA HIS A 10 0.18 11.94 4.56
C HIS A 10 0.77 11.71 5.96
N GLU A 11 -0.02 11.24 6.93
CA GLU A 11 0.43 11.01 8.30
C GLU A 11 1.40 9.82 8.44
N ARG A 12 1.33 8.86 7.52
CA ARG A 12 2.20 7.68 7.49
C ARG A 12 3.33 7.75 6.46
N GLY A 13 3.64 8.95 5.95
CA GLY A 13 4.81 9.17 5.11
C GLY A 13 4.74 8.45 3.76
N LEU A 14 3.54 8.33 3.18
CA LEU A 14 3.30 7.85 1.81
C LEU A 14 3.79 6.42 1.51
N LEU A 15 4.01 5.59 2.54
CA LEU A 15 4.66 4.26 2.38
C LEU A 15 6.00 4.34 1.62
N HIS A 16 6.68 5.49 1.66
CA HIS A 16 7.98 5.67 1.03
C HIS A 16 8.96 4.62 1.59
N ASP A 17 9.61 3.88 0.69
CA ASP A 17 10.48 2.74 0.99
C ASP A 17 9.80 1.54 1.65
N ALA A 18 8.49 1.37 1.48
CA ALA A 18 7.82 0.13 1.84
C ALA A 18 7.96 -0.91 0.73
N ARG A 19 8.13 -2.18 1.10
CA ARG A 19 8.19 -3.30 0.15
C ARG A 19 6.85 -4.01 0.07
N ILE A 20 6.38 -4.35 -1.13
CA ILE A 20 5.26 -5.26 -1.31
C ILE A 20 5.73 -6.70 -1.06
N THR A 21 5.12 -7.40 -0.10
CA THR A 21 5.48 -8.79 0.23
C THR A 21 4.49 -9.82 -0.28
N THR A 22 3.27 -9.38 -0.61
CA THR A 22 2.19 -10.27 -1.04
C THR A 22 1.25 -9.51 -1.93
N VAL A 23 0.82 -10.14 -3.01
CA VAL A 23 -0.23 -9.63 -3.89
C VAL A 23 -1.25 -10.74 -4.07
N ASP A 24 -2.45 -10.54 -3.52
CA ASP A 24 -3.58 -11.43 -3.73
C ASP A 24 -4.74 -10.63 -4.33
N HIS A 25 -5.35 -11.15 -5.38
CA HIS A 25 -6.37 -10.44 -6.13
C HIS A 25 -7.47 -11.39 -6.57
N ASP A 26 -8.68 -11.07 -6.16
CA ASP A 26 -9.90 -11.73 -6.55
C ASP A 26 -10.91 -10.69 -7.08
N PRO A 27 -12.05 -11.11 -7.65
CA PRO A 27 -13.03 -10.17 -8.20
C PRO A 27 -13.62 -9.16 -7.19
N ASP A 28 -13.55 -9.44 -5.89
CA ASP A 28 -14.13 -8.62 -4.84
C ASP A 28 -13.09 -7.75 -4.11
N GLN A 29 -11.81 -8.11 -4.16
CA GLN A 29 -10.77 -7.38 -3.45
C GLN A 29 -9.36 -7.58 -4.02
N LEU A 30 -8.54 -6.55 -3.85
CA LEU A 30 -7.08 -6.63 -3.95
C LEU A 30 -6.48 -6.51 -2.55
N ILE A 31 -5.53 -7.38 -2.23
CA ILE A 31 -4.81 -7.41 -0.97
C ILE A 31 -3.33 -7.25 -1.25
N LEU A 32 -2.73 -6.22 -0.66
CA LEU A 32 -1.30 -5.97 -0.70
C LEU A 32 -0.72 -6.13 0.71
N GLY A 33 0.22 -7.07 0.87
CA GLY A 33 1.07 -7.14 2.05
C GLY A 33 2.18 -6.11 1.93
N ILE A 34 2.36 -5.30 2.97
CA ILE A 34 3.32 -4.19 3.01
C ILE A 34 4.28 -4.40 4.18
N ASP A 35 5.58 -4.37 3.90
CA ASP A 35 6.65 -4.38 4.91
C ASP A 35 7.40 -3.04 4.84
N ASP A 36 7.16 -2.17 5.82
CA ASP A 36 7.88 -0.89 5.96
C ASP A 36 9.22 -1.14 6.68
N GLU A 37 10.24 -1.48 5.89
CA GLU A 37 11.58 -1.76 6.41
C GLU A 37 12.30 -0.50 6.93
N TRP A 38 11.98 0.70 6.42
CA TRP A 38 12.66 1.96 6.80
C TRP A 38 12.28 2.48 8.17
N SER A 39 11.11 2.11 8.63
CA SER A 39 10.74 2.33 10.02
C SER A 39 11.69 1.76 11.04
N ASN A 40 12.31 0.61 10.75
CA ASN A 40 13.16 -0.10 11.68
C ASN A 40 14.52 0.60 11.90
N GLN A 41 14.82 1.69 11.17
CA GLN A 41 16.07 2.45 11.33
C GLN A 41 15.94 3.73 12.17
N ASN A 42 14.72 4.20 12.47
CA ASN A 42 14.49 5.38 13.33
C ASN A 42 13.72 4.99 14.59
N ASP A 43 14.34 5.24 15.75
CA ASP A 43 13.94 4.86 17.12
C ASP A 43 12.43 4.85 17.44
N GLU A 44 12.02 3.79 18.14
CA GLU A 44 10.90 3.64 19.09
C GLU A 44 9.45 4.02 18.68
N LYS A 45 9.18 4.51 17.46
CA LYS A 45 7.80 4.71 16.94
C LYS A 45 7.45 3.82 15.76
N SER A 46 8.16 2.70 15.64
CA SER A 46 8.30 1.98 14.38
C SER A 46 7.81 0.53 14.41
N ALA A 47 7.52 0.01 15.61
CA ALA A 47 7.11 -1.37 15.84
C ALA A 47 5.70 -1.75 15.30
N SER A 48 5.06 -0.92 14.45
CA SER A 48 3.67 -1.10 14.01
C SER A 48 3.45 -0.85 12.50
N ARG A 49 4.43 -1.14 11.65
CA ARG A 49 4.45 -0.65 10.26
C ARG A 49 4.51 -1.70 9.13
N ALA A 50 4.57 -2.99 9.45
CA ALA A 50 4.10 -4.00 8.49
C ALA A 50 2.56 -4.10 8.57
N GLY A 51 1.91 -4.29 7.43
CA GLY A 51 0.46 -4.30 7.38
C GLY A 51 -0.09 -4.91 6.11
N ILE A 52 -1.41 -5.03 6.10
CA ILE A 52 -2.17 -5.47 4.96
C ILE A 52 -3.03 -4.29 4.54
N MET A 53 -2.87 -3.90 3.27
CA MET A 53 -3.73 -2.94 2.61
C MET A 53 -4.74 -3.71 1.75
N THR A 54 -6.03 -3.51 2.03
CA THR A 54 -7.13 -4.19 1.34
C THR A 54 -7.96 -3.17 0.58
N PHE A 55 -8.09 -3.37 -0.72
CA PHE A 55 -8.91 -2.57 -1.61
C PHE A 55 -10.18 -3.36 -1.93
N ARG A 56 -11.35 -2.82 -1.61
CA ARG A 56 -12.66 -3.45 -1.84
C ARG A 56 -13.21 -3.03 -3.21
N HIS A 57 -13.68 -4.01 -3.96
CA HIS A 57 -14.20 -3.84 -5.32
C HIS A 57 -13.21 -3.04 -6.18
N ALA A 58 -11.96 -3.51 -6.19
CA ALA A 58 -10.86 -2.83 -6.81
C ALA A 58 -10.82 -3.06 -8.33
N GLN A 59 -10.44 -2.03 -9.07
CA GLN A 59 -10.12 -2.11 -10.48
C GLN A 59 -8.72 -1.53 -10.71
N ILE A 60 -7.89 -2.29 -11.41
CA ILE A 60 -6.59 -1.79 -11.88
C ILE A 60 -6.83 -0.88 -13.08
N VAL A 61 -6.51 0.40 -12.91
CA VAL A 61 -6.65 1.43 -13.94
C VAL A 61 -5.39 1.47 -14.82
N SER A 62 -4.22 1.29 -14.21
CA SER A 62 -2.92 1.26 -14.89
C SER A 62 -1.93 0.40 -14.12
N GLY A 63 -0.96 -0.19 -14.83
CA GLY A 63 0.06 -1.07 -14.29
C GLY A 63 -0.36 -2.55 -14.29
N GLU A 64 0.57 -3.41 -13.88
CA GLU A 64 0.35 -4.85 -13.80
C GLU A 64 0.58 -5.36 -12.37
N LEU A 65 -0.29 -6.26 -11.91
CA LEU A 65 -0.11 -6.95 -10.63
C LEU A 65 0.98 -8.03 -10.70
N ALA A 66 1.23 -8.55 -11.90
CA ALA A 66 2.20 -9.61 -12.13
C ALA A 66 3.61 -9.12 -11.76
N GLY A 67 4.25 -9.85 -10.84
CA GLY A 67 5.60 -9.52 -10.40
C GLY A 67 5.69 -8.25 -9.55
N LEU A 68 4.57 -7.77 -8.99
CA LEU A 68 4.54 -6.59 -8.12
C LEU A 68 5.09 -6.88 -6.69
N GLU A 69 5.18 -8.16 -6.32
CA GLU A 69 5.92 -8.62 -5.15
C GLU A 69 7.41 -8.20 -5.22
N ASP A 70 8.00 -7.98 -4.05
CA ASP A 70 9.33 -7.43 -3.82
C ASP A 70 9.57 -6.03 -4.42
N GLY A 71 8.53 -5.36 -4.91
CA GLY A 71 8.59 -3.98 -5.38
C GLY A 71 8.71 -2.98 -4.24
N TRP A 72 9.58 -2.00 -4.43
CA TRP A 72 9.80 -0.90 -3.48
C TRP A 72 8.94 0.29 -3.87
N VAL A 73 7.99 0.63 -3.00
CA VAL A 73 7.12 1.79 -3.16
C VAL A 73 7.94 3.05 -2.93
N SER A 74 8.02 3.90 -3.95
CA SER A 74 8.61 5.23 -3.83
C SER A 74 7.58 6.26 -3.36
N GLU A 75 6.30 6.09 -3.65
CA GLU A 75 5.27 7.02 -3.19
C GLU A 75 3.90 6.35 -3.23
N ALA A 76 3.04 6.66 -2.25
CA ALA A 76 1.65 6.23 -2.25
C ALA A 76 0.71 7.39 -1.89
N TYR A 77 -0.29 7.66 -2.74
CA TYR A 77 -1.20 8.80 -2.56
C TYR A 77 -2.56 8.57 -3.21
N PHE A 78 -3.54 9.41 -2.86
CA PHE A 78 -4.80 9.53 -3.61
C PHE A 78 -4.72 10.68 -4.61
N ASP A 79 -5.16 10.46 -5.84
CA ASP A 79 -5.34 11.54 -6.81
C ASP A 79 -6.66 12.32 -6.59
N ALA A 80 -6.87 13.35 -7.42
CA ALA A 80 -8.07 14.18 -7.35
C ALA A 80 -9.37 13.43 -7.70
N GLU A 81 -9.27 12.27 -8.33
CA GLU A 81 -10.41 11.40 -8.69
C GLU A 81 -10.63 10.30 -7.63
N GLY A 82 -9.84 10.29 -6.55
CA GLY A 82 -9.94 9.34 -5.46
C GLY A 82 -9.30 7.99 -5.74
N ARG A 83 -8.46 7.87 -6.78
CA ARG A 83 -7.71 6.65 -7.07
C ARG A 83 -6.44 6.61 -6.24
N VAL A 84 -6.03 5.41 -5.83
CA VAL A 84 -4.75 5.18 -5.18
C VAL A 84 -3.68 4.98 -6.22
N HIS A 85 -2.60 5.74 -6.10
CA HIS A 85 -1.37 5.59 -6.86
C HIS A 85 -0.32 4.96 -5.95
N LEU A 86 0.31 3.90 -6.43
CA LEU A 86 1.51 3.31 -5.85
C LEU A 86 2.63 3.44 -6.90
N ASP A 87 3.50 4.41 -6.68
CA ASP A 87 4.70 4.59 -7.50
C ASP A 87 5.81 3.70 -6.96
N PHE A 88 6.61 3.14 -7.85
CA PHE A 88 7.69 2.22 -7.50
C PHE A 88 9.05 2.72 -7.99
N CYS A 89 10.10 2.37 -7.27
CA CYS A 89 11.48 2.71 -7.62
C CYS A 89 11.97 1.97 -8.88
N ASP A 90 11.46 0.77 -9.14
CA ASP A 90 12.05 -0.21 -10.05
C ASP A 90 11.08 -0.76 -11.11
N ARG A 91 9.83 -0.27 -11.14
CA ARG A 91 8.77 -0.73 -12.04
C ARG A 91 7.73 0.36 -12.29
N GLU A 92 6.82 0.09 -13.22
CA GLU A 92 5.75 1.03 -13.53
C GLU A 92 4.79 1.23 -12.34
N PRO A 93 4.22 2.44 -12.18
CA PRO A 93 3.21 2.70 -11.17
C PRO A 93 1.98 1.79 -11.29
N LEU A 94 1.40 1.47 -10.13
CA LEU A 94 0.10 0.82 -10.05
C LEU A 94 -0.96 1.85 -9.65
N VAL A 95 -1.99 2.00 -10.49
CA VAL A 95 -3.12 2.89 -10.23
C VAL A 95 -4.36 2.06 -10.00
N ILE A 96 -4.98 2.23 -8.83
CA ILE A 96 -6.09 1.40 -8.34
C ILE A 96 -7.27 2.32 -8.05
N GLU A 97 -8.42 2.01 -8.66
CA GLU A 97 -9.70 2.54 -8.24
C GLU A 97 -10.37 1.52 -7.32
N ALA A 98 -10.92 1.95 -6.18
CA ALA A 98 -11.56 1.05 -5.22
C ALA A 98 -12.70 1.77 -4.50
N GLN A 99 -13.73 1.03 -4.09
CA GLN A 99 -14.84 1.60 -3.31
C GLN A 99 -14.43 1.91 -1.87
N ALA A 100 -13.50 1.12 -1.32
CA ALA A 100 -12.93 1.34 0.00
C ALA A 100 -11.50 0.81 0.05
N VAL A 101 -10.66 1.47 0.84
CA VAL A 101 -9.29 1.04 1.11
C VAL A 101 -9.11 0.96 2.62
N GLU A 102 -8.57 -0.16 3.10
CA GLU A 102 -8.51 -0.48 4.52
C GLU A 102 -7.11 -0.96 4.89
N TRP A 103 -6.61 -0.51 6.04
CA TRP A 103 -5.35 -0.97 6.62
C TRP A 103 -5.59 -1.89 7.81
N SER A 104 -4.83 -2.97 7.86
CA SER A 104 -4.70 -3.84 9.04
C SER A 104 -3.23 -3.95 9.43
N SER A 105 -2.85 -3.36 10.56
CA SER A 105 -1.50 -3.58 11.11
C SER A 105 -1.33 -5.04 11.50
N ILE A 106 -0.23 -5.65 11.06
CA ILE A 106 0.23 -6.93 11.59
C ILE A 106 1.26 -6.61 12.68
N SER A 107 0.81 -6.57 13.93
CA SER A 107 1.76 -6.52 15.05
C SER A 107 2.62 -7.78 15.00
N ARG A 108 3.93 -7.65 14.76
CA ARG A 108 4.87 -8.72 15.10
C ARG A 108 4.82 -8.81 16.63
N GLY A 109 4.20 -9.88 17.13
CA GLY A 109 4.11 -10.18 18.56
C GLY A 109 5.47 -10.40 19.19
#